data_AF-A0A0D7KKQ9-F1
#
_entry.id   AF-A0A0D7KKQ9-F1
#
_cell.length_a   1.000
_cell.length_b   1.000
_cell.length_c   1.000
_cell.angle_alpha   90.00
_cell.angle_beta   90.00
_cell.angle_gamma   90.00
#
_symmetry.space_group_name_H-M   'P 1'
#
loop_
_entity.id
_entity.type
_entity.pdbx_description
1 polymer ?
#
loop_
_entity_poly.entity_id
_entity_poly.type
_entity_poly.pdbx_seq_one_letter_code
_entity_poly.pdbx_strand_id
1 'polypeptide(L)'
;MTTQLPPRQDMMEEPSIKGNANALAFLEQTKHSAPMPSIPEMGNVWVPAGAALAAIWNDNQQPGEVLKKAVEQINTAIQTKK
;
A
#
# COMPACT_ATOMS: atom_id res chain seq x y z
N MET A 1 -0.91 -19.29 -17.97
CA MET A 1 0.05 -18.50 -17.17
C MET A 1 -0.72 -17.51 -16.31
N THR A 2 -0.30 -17.27 -15.07
CA THR A 2 -1.06 -16.46 -14.07
C THR A 2 -0.87 -14.95 -14.21
N THR A 3 -0.07 -14.48 -15.18
CA THR A 3 0.32 -13.06 -15.39
C THR A 3 0.92 -12.36 -14.17
N GLN A 4 1.30 -13.10 -13.12
CA GLN A 4 1.94 -12.60 -11.92
C GLN A 4 3.46 -12.55 -12.11
N LEU A 5 4.09 -11.49 -11.57
CA LEU A 5 5.55 -11.37 -11.58
C LEU A 5 6.17 -12.26 -10.50
N PRO A 6 7.15 -13.11 -10.84
CA PRO A 6 7.78 -13.99 -9.86
C PRO A 6 8.72 -13.19 -8.95
N PRO A 7 8.73 -13.44 -7.62
CA PRO A 7 9.69 -12.85 -6.69
C PRO A 7 11.04 -13.58 -6.75
N ARG A 8 11.57 -13.79 -7.96
CA ARG A 8 12.78 -14.57 -8.25
C ARG A 8 13.67 -13.81 -9.24
N GLN A 9 14.91 -13.56 -8.86
CA GLN A 9 15.86 -12.77 -9.66
C GLN A 9 16.22 -13.46 -10.97
N ASP A 10 16.40 -14.78 -10.95
CA ASP A 10 16.79 -15.57 -12.12
C ASP A 10 15.73 -15.58 -13.23
N MET A 11 14.46 -15.37 -12.88
CA MET A 11 13.36 -15.34 -13.84
C MET A 11 13.18 -13.99 -14.54
N MET A 12 13.84 -12.92 -14.07
CA MET A 12 13.72 -11.59 -14.67
C MET A 12 14.27 -11.53 -16.10
N GLU A 13 15.16 -12.47 -16.44
CA GLU A 13 15.80 -12.56 -17.75
C GLU A 13 14.95 -13.32 -18.79
N GLU A 14 13.84 -13.93 -18.38
CA GLU A 14 12.96 -14.70 -19.26
C GLU A 14 12.34 -13.82 -20.36
N PRO A 15 12.28 -14.29 -21.62
CA PRO A 15 11.73 -13.52 -22.73
C PRO A 15 10.29 -13.04 -22.49
N SER A 16 9.48 -13.80 -21.74
CA SER A 16 8.11 -13.44 -21.39
C SER A 16 8.02 -12.23 -20.44
N ILE A 17 9.08 -11.92 -19.70
CA ILE A 17 9.17 -10.77 -18.80
C ILE A 17 9.84 -9.60 -19.50
N LYS A 18 11.02 -9.84 -20.13
CA LYS A 18 11.76 -8.79 -20.85
C LYS A 18 11.00 -8.19 -22.02
N GLY A 19 10.16 -8.97 -22.70
CA GLY A 19 9.33 -8.49 -23.81
C GLY A 19 8.08 -7.72 -23.36
N ASN A 20 7.79 -7.64 -22.06
CA ASN A 20 6.56 -7.04 -21.54
C ASN A 20 6.85 -5.72 -20.82
N ALA A 21 6.55 -4.61 -21.48
CA ALA A 21 6.77 -3.26 -20.94
C ALA A 21 6.06 -3.02 -19.60
N ASN A 22 4.86 -3.58 -19.40
CA ASN A 22 4.13 -3.45 -18.14
C ASN A 22 4.84 -4.22 -17.01
N ALA A 23 5.30 -5.44 -17.31
CA ALA A 23 6.06 -6.26 -16.37
C ALA A 23 7.33 -5.54 -15.90
N LEU A 24 8.08 -4.96 -16.84
CA LEU A 24 9.29 -4.18 -16.54
C LEU A 24 8.99 -2.94 -15.69
N ALA A 25 7.90 -2.21 -15.99
CA ALA A 25 7.51 -1.04 -15.21
C ALA A 25 7.18 -1.40 -13.75
N PHE A 26 6.44 -2.49 -13.53
CA PHE A 26 6.16 -2.98 -12.17
C PHE A 26 7.45 -3.45 -11.46
N LEU A 27 8.34 -4.17 -12.13
CA LEU A 27 9.62 -4.60 -11.55
C LEU A 27 10.49 -3.41 -11.13
N GLU A 28 10.56 -2.35 -11.94
CA GLU A 28 11.29 -1.15 -11.58
C GLU A 28 10.68 -0.48 -10.33
N GLN A 29 9.34 -0.32 -10.31
CA GLN A 29 8.65 0.28 -9.16
C GLN A 29 8.85 -0.52 -7.86
N THR A 30 8.95 -1.85 -7.95
CA THR A 30 9.18 -2.69 -6.75
C THR A 30 10.50 -2.38 -6.05
N LYS A 31 11.52 -1.89 -6.76
CA LYS A 31 12.81 -1.47 -6.17
C LYS A 31 12.67 -0.26 -5.24
N HIS A 32 11.63 0.54 -5.43
CA HIS A 32 11.31 1.72 -4.62
C HIS A 32 10.17 1.46 -3.62
N SER A 33 9.77 0.21 -3.45
CA SER A 33 8.68 -0.19 -2.58
C SER A 33 9.20 -0.78 -1.27
N ALA A 34 8.40 -0.66 -0.21
CA ALA A 34 8.64 -1.35 1.05
C ALA A 34 7.54 -2.41 1.29
N PRO A 35 7.85 -3.55 1.94
CA PRO A 35 6.83 -4.51 2.34
C PRO A 35 5.79 -3.86 3.26
N MET A 36 4.51 -4.18 3.04
CA MET A 36 3.46 -3.78 3.98
C MET A 36 3.67 -4.47 5.35
N PRO A 37 3.35 -3.81 6.48
CA PRO A 37 3.43 -4.43 7.80
C PRO A 37 2.55 -5.69 7.89
N SER A 38 3.11 -6.77 8.45
CA SER A 38 2.44 -8.08 8.56
C SER A 38 1.80 -8.34 9.94
N ILE A 39 1.85 -7.35 10.85
CA ILE A 39 1.25 -7.45 12.19
C ILE A 39 -0.30 -7.35 12.13
N PRO A 40 -1.04 -7.98 13.06
CA PRO A 40 -2.50 -7.95 13.08
C PRO A 40 -3.10 -6.53 13.08
N GLU A 41 -2.44 -5.59 13.74
CA GLU A 41 -2.87 -4.20 13.88
C GLU A 41 -2.98 -3.46 12.54
N MET A 42 -2.26 -3.89 11.50
CA MET A 42 -2.29 -3.26 10.18
C MET A 42 -3.69 -3.26 9.55
N GLY A 43 -4.54 -4.24 9.91
CA GLY A 43 -5.93 -4.29 9.47
C GLY A 43 -6.77 -3.08 9.92
N ASN A 44 -6.38 -2.39 10.99
CA ASN A 44 -7.09 -1.21 11.50
C ASN A 44 -6.67 0.09 10.80
N VAL A 45 -5.64 0.07 9.94
CA VAL A 45 -5.06 1.26 9.30
C VAL A 45 -5.83 1.66 8.03
N TRP A 46 -6.28 0.69 7.24
CA TRP A 46 -6.78 0.94 5.88
C TRP A 46 -8.01 1.84 5.82
N VAL A 47 -9.00 1.60 6.70
CA VAL A 47 -10.26 2.35 6.67
C VAL A 47 -10.05 3.82 7.11
N PRO A 48 -9.41 4.12 8.25
CA PRO A 48 -9.12 5.52 8.63
C PRO A 48 -8.22 6.25 7.62
N ALA A 49 -7.21 5.58 7.05
CA ALA A 49 -6.34 6.17 6.04
C ALA A 49 -7.10 6.51 4.75
N GLY A 50 -8.00 5.64 4.29
CA GLY A 50 -8.85 5.90 3.13
C GLY A 50 -9.83 7.05 3.35
N ALA A 51 -10.45 7.11 4.54
CA ALA A 51 -11.34 8.21 4.91
C ALA A 51 -10.60 9.55 4.97
N ALA A 52 -9.37 9.55 5.50
CA ALA A 52 -8.52 10.73 5.54
C ALA A 52 -8.18 11.24 4.13
N LEU A 53 -7.80 10.34 3.22
CA LEU A 53 -7.53 10.69 1.83
C LEU A 53 -8.76 11.30 1.16
N ALA A 54 -9.94 10.71 1.37
CA ALA A 54 -11.19 11.21 0.81
C ALA A 54 -11.54 12.61 1.34
N ALA A 55 -11.39 12.85 2.65
CA ALA A 55 -11.63 14.16 3.26
C ALA A 55 -10.67 15.25 2.74
N ILE A 56 -9.40 14.90 2.52
CA ILE A 56 -8.42 15.82 1.93
C ILE A 56 -8.78 16.12 0.46
N TRP A 57 -9.10 15.08 -0.31
CA TRP A 57 -9.31 15.20 -1.75
C TRP A 57 -10.66 15.82 -2.14
N ASN A 58 -11.74 15.39 -1.49
CA ASN A 58 -13.11 15.78 -1.84
C ASN A 58 -13.57 17.03 -1.10
N ASP A 59 -13.17 17.17 0.18
CA ASP A 59 -13.70 18.20 1.07
C ASP A 59 -12.67 19.30 1.37
N ASN A 60 -11.47 19.21 0.77
CA ASN A 60 -10.36 20.16 0.94
C ASN A 60 -10.01 20.42 2.42
N GLN A 61 -10.19 19.42 3.27
CA GLN A 61 -9.88 19.52 4.69
C GLN A 61 -8.36 19.61 4.91
N GLN A 62 -7.95 20.33 5.97
CA GLN A 62 -6.55 20.57 6.29
C GLN A 62 -5.83 19.22 6.56
N PRO A 63 -4.79 18.85 5.79
CA PRO A 63 -4.22 17.50 5.85
C PRO A 63 -3.67 17.08 7.22
N GLY A 64 -3.06 18.01 7.96
CA GLY A 64 -2.47 17.72 9.27
C GLY A 64 -3.51 17.29 10.31
N GLU A 65 -4.63 18.01 10.40
CA GLU A 65 -5.72 17.72 11.31
C GLU A 65 -6.42 16.40 10.95
N VAL A 66 -6.66 16.19 9.65
CA VAL A 66 -7.31 14.96 9.16
C VAL A 66 -6.45 13.72 9.42
N LEU A 67 -5.15 13.80 9.12
CA LEU A 67 -4.23 12.68 9.37
C LEU A 67 -4.04 12.43 10.87
N LYS A 68 -4.00 13.48 11.70
CA LYS A 68 -3.96 13.33 13.16
C LYS A 68 -5.20 12.59 13.68
N LYS A 69 -6.38 12.98 13.22
CA LYS A 69 -7.64 12.30 13.54
C LYS A 69 -7.65 10.84 13.08
N ALA A 70 -7.09 10.54 11.91
CA ALA A 70 -6.97 9.17 11.43
C ALA A 70 -6.07 8.32 12.33
N VAL A 71 -4.94 8.87 12.79
CA VAL A 71 -4.04 8.21 13.76
C VAL A 71 -4.75 7.95 15.09
N GLU A 72 -5.52 8.91 15.61
CA GLU A 72 -6.32 8.73 16.83
C GLU A 72 -7.35 7.60 16.68
N GLN A 73 -8.03 7.52 15.53
CA GLN A 73 -8.97 6.45 15.22
C GLN A 73 -8.27 5.08 15.13
N ILE A 74 -7.11 5.00 14.48
CA ILE A 74 -6.30 3.78 14.38
C ILE A 74 -5.90 3.30 15.78
N ASN A 75 -5.37 4.19 16.62
CA ASN A 75 -4.95 3.84 17.97
C ASN A 75 -6.14 3.37 18.83
N THR A 76 -7.29 4.02 18.72
CA THR A 76 -8.52 3.59 19.40
C THR A 76 -8.91 2.17 18.96
N ALA A 77 -8.93 1.90 17.66
CA ALA A 77 -9.30 0.59 17.11
C ALA A 77 -8.32 -0.53 17.51
N ILE A 78 -7.03 -0.21 17.63
CA ILE A 78 -6.01 -1.14 18.14
C ILE A 78 -6.26 -1.46 19.62
N GLN A 79 -6.64 -0.47 20.44
CA GLN A 79 -6.91 -0.68 21.86
C GLN A 79 -8.20 -1.46 22.12
N THR A 80 -9.26 -1.23 21.33
CA THR A 80 -10.57 -1.90 21.51
C THR A 80 -10.55 -3.38 21.11
N LYS A 81 -9.62 -3.81 20.24
CA LYS A 81 -9.49 -5.21 19.79
C LYS A 81 -8.53 -6.07 20.61
N LYS A 82 -7.92 -5.51 21.67
CA LYS A 82 -7.16 -6.27 22.67
C LYS A 82 -8.08 -6.75 23.79
#